data_AF-A0A1G2Z2N8-F1
#
_entry.id   AF-A0A1G2Z2N8-F1
#
_cell.length_a   1.000
_cell.length_b   1.000
_cell.length_c   1.000
_cell.angle_alpha   90.00
_cell.angle_beta   90.00
_cell.angle_gamma   90.00
#
_symmetry.space_group_name_H-M   'P 1'
#
loop_
_entity.id
_entity.type
_entity.pdbx_description
1 polymer ?
#
loop_
_entity_poly.entity_id
_entity_poly.type
_entity_poly.pdbx_seq_one_letter_code
_entity_poly.pdbx_strand_id
1 'polypeptide(L)'
;MTLSHQQKIAACVLIFYWSALFVLTHVPIPDVIQKADVSDKSLHFLAYLILTFLLWSVVSGDKKVKWTRAAPWLVLLVIVVYGILDERLQNYVAGRSCDVRDFFSDLAGALTGLILSSFLTFWPAALLVAGTFIFGVTNVTQTNLADLLPLTDVVFHLIAYAILTILWIHCMHIFLTAKAHKAKWFISAIAGPAGFLIIVKLFSITAGKDFVLSEIIISFVAILVVAAVFYSRASLHKTKH
;
A
#
# COMPACT_ATOMS: atom_id res chain seq x y z
N MET A 1 15.39 -17.71 -17.62
CA MET A 1 14.02 -17.77 -17.04
C MET A 1 13.33 -16.44 -17.30
N THR A 2 12.14 -16.46 -17.90
CA THR A 2 11.35 -15.23 -18.11
C THR A 2 10.58 -14.88 -16.84
N LEU A 3 10.74 -13.66 -16.32
CA LEU A 3 9.97 -13.18 -15.16
C LEU A 3 8.47 -13.17 -15.45
N SER A 4 7.65 -13.54 -14.47
CA SER A 4 6.19 -13.41 -14.56
C SER A 4 5.77 -11.94 -14.63
N HIS A 5 4.54 -11.68 -15.09
CA HIS A 5 3.99 -10.32 -15.13
C HIS A 5 3.96 -9.67 -13.74
N GLN A 6 3.58 -10.42 -12.70
CA GLN A 6 3.59 -9.96 -11.31
C GLN A 6 5.01 -9.60 -10.85
N GLN A 7 6.00 -10.43 -11.18
CA GLN A 7 7.40 -10.16 -10.82
C GLN A 7 7.92 -8.88 -11.49
N LYS A 8 7.56 -8.64 -12.75
CA LYS A 8 7.95 -7.40 -13.46
C LYS A 8 7.33 -6.17 -12.80
N ILE A 9 6.04 -6.22 -12.48
CA ILE A 9 5.36 -5.14 -11.75
C ILE A 9 6.03 -4.91 -10.39
N ALA A 10 6.18 -5.98 -9.60
CA ALA A 10 6.78 -5.90 -8.28
C ALA A 10 8.22 -5.36 -8.33
N ALA A 11 9.01 -5.75 -9.33
CA ALA A 11 10.38 -5.26 -9.50
C ALA A 11 10.41 -3.77 -9.82
N CYS A 12 9.58 -3.30 -10.76
CA CYS A 12 9.49 -1.88 -11.06
C CYS A 12 9.07 -1.08 -9.81
N VAL A 13 8.01 -1.52 -9.12
CA VAL A 13 7.51 -0.83 -7.92
C VAL A 13 8.56 -0.87 -6.81
N LEU A 14 9.24 -2.00 -6.59
CA LEU A 14 10.30 -2.14 -5.58
C LEU A 14 11.45 -1.16 -5.84
N ILE A 15 11.91 -1.04 -7.08
CA ILE A 15 13.04 -0.14 -7.41
C ILE A 15 12.67 1.31 -7.07
N PHE A 16 11.50 1.78 -7.50
CA PHE A 16 11.05 3.13 -7.20
C PHE A 16 10.80 3.32 -5.70
N TYR A 17 10.10 2.37 -5.07
CA TYR A 17 9.73 2.43 -3.66
C TYR A 17 10.94 2.41 -2.73
N TRP A 18 11.87 1.49 -2.96
CA TRP A 18 13.07 1.35 -2.12
C TRP A 18 13.98 2.57 -2.29
N SER A 19 14.13 3.09 -3.51
CA SER A 19 14.89 4.33 -3.74
C SER A 19 14.24 5.52 -3.03
N ALA A 20 12.91 5.65 -3.12
CA ALA A 20 12.18 6.71 -2.44
C ALA A 20 12.29 6.59 -0.91
N LEU A 21 12.15 5.36 -0.38
CA LEU A 21 12.30 5.08 1.05
C LEU A 21 13.69 5.49 1.55
N PHE A 22 14.75 5.07 0.85
CA PHE A 22 16.12 5.45 1.19
C PHE A 22 16.32 6.97 1.17
N VAL A 23 15.81 7.68 0.16
CA VAL A 23 15.90 9.14 0.13
C VAL A 23 15.15 9.77 1.29
N LEU A 24 13.93 9.31 1.59
CA LEU A 24 13.08 9.84 2.66
C LEU A 24 13.67 9.63 4.06
N THR A 25 14.36 8.52 4.28
CA THR A 25 15.05 8.25 5.56
C THR A 25 16.33 9.07 5.70
N HIS A 26 16.96 9.48 4.59
CA HIS A 26 18.24 10.18 4.58
C HIS A 26 18.16 11.70 4.35
N VAL A 27 16.96 12.28 4.42
CA VAL A 27 16.76 13.74 4.42
C VAL A 27 16.28 14.23 5.79
N PRO A 28 16.63 15.47 6.20
CA PRO A 28 16.10 16.05 7.43
C PRO A 28 14.57 16.05 7.44
N ILE A 29 13.97 15.81 8.61
CA ILE A 29 12.51 15.79 8.74
C ILE A 29 11.96 17.20 8.44
N PRO A 30 11.14 17.37 7.39
CA PRO A 30 10.54 18.66 7.08
C PRO A 30 9.64 19.15 8.21
N ASP A 31 9.64 20.45 8.49
CA ASP A 31 8.82 21.06 9.56
C ASP A 31 7.33 20.75 9.42
N VAL A 32 6.84 20.58 8.19
CA VAL A 32 5.44 20.20 7.91
C VAL A 32 5.10 18.81 8.44
N ILE A 33 6.05 17.86 8.43
CA ILE A 33 5.85 16.52 8.98
C ILE A 33 5.93 16.55 10.50
N GLN A 34 6.84 17.36 11.07
CA GLN A 34 6.91 17.55 12.52
C GLN A 34 5.60 18.12 13.07
N LYS A 35 5.00 19.08 12.37
CA LYS A 35 3.69 19.65 12.73
C LYS A 35 2.54 18.65 12.61
N ALA A 36 2.68 17.61 11.80
CA ALA A 36 1.65 16.60 11.60
C ALA A 36 1.59 15.53 12.71
N ASP A 37 2.54 15.57 13.65
CA ASP A 37 2.70 14.66 14.80
C ASP A 37 2.46 13.19 14.42
N VAL A 38 3.15 12.75 13.36
CA VAL A 38 3.01 11.40 12.83
C VAL A 38 3.80 10.43 13.70
N SER A 39 3.16 9.33 14.11
CA SER A 39 3.85 8.24 14.81
C SER A 39 4.94 7.64 13.92
N ASP A 40 6.20 7.94 14.23
CA ASP A 40 7.38 7.47 13.50
C ASP A 40 7.40 5.94 13.40
N LYS A 41 7.15 5.25 14.52
CA LYS A 41 7.05 3.77 14.60
C LYS A 41 6.02 3.17 13.65
N SER A 42 4.87 3.83 13.51
CA SER A 42 3.82 3.35 12.61
C SER A 42 4.24 3.50 11.15
N LEU A 43 4.98 4.55 10.80
CA LEU A 43 5.55 4.73 9.47
C LEU A 43 6.63 3.67 9.18
N HIS A 44 7.51 3.41 10.14
CA HIS A 44 8.52 2.35 10.06
C HIS A 44 7.91 0.98 9.79
N PHE A 45 6.93 0.58 10.62
CA PHE A 45 6.16 -0.65 10.42
C PHE A 45 5.56 -0.74 9.01
N LEU A 46 4.89 0.32 8.57
CA LEU A 46 4.19 0.35 7.29
C LEU A 46 5.16 0.30 6.10
N ALA A 47 6.30 0.99 6.23
CA ALA A 47 7.32 1.03 5.21
C ALA A 47 7.96 -0.34 4.98
N TYR A 48 8.34 -1.01 6.06
CA TYR A 48 8.97 -2.33 5.99
C TYR A 48 7.99 -3.44 5.63
N LEU A 49 6.71 -3.28 5.93
CA LEU A 49 5.64 -4.15 5.43
C LEU A 49 5.55 -4.12 3.90
N ILE A 50 5.53 -2.92 3.30
CA ILE A 50 5.50 -2.77 1.83
C ILE A 50 6.80 -3.27 1.21
N LEU A 51 7.95 -2.87 1.77
CA LEU A 51 9.27 -3.25 1.27
C LEU A 51 9.41 -4.77 1.22
N THR A 52 9.05 -5.46 2.30
CA THR A 52 9.18 -6.92 2.40
C THR A 52 8.20 -7.64 1.50
N PHE A 53 6.96 -7.15 1.39
CA PHE A 53 5.98 -7.69 0.44
C PHE A 53 6.47 -7.61 -1.01
N LEU A 54 7.00 -6.46 -1.41
CA LEU A 54 7.52 -6.24 -2.77
C LEU A 54 8.75 -7.10 -3.04
N LEU A 55 9.69 -7.17 -2.10
CA LEU A 55 10.89 -8.00 -2.23
C LEU A 55 10.53 -9.48 -2.35
N TRP A 56 9.62 -9.99 -1.51
CA TRP A 56 9.11 -11.36 -1.64
C TRP A 56 8.44 -11.60 -3.00
N SER A 57 7.64 -10.65 -3.46
CA SER A 57 6.93 -10.74 -4.76
C SER A 57 7.89 -10.80 -5.95
N VAL A 58 9.05 -10.13 -5.87
CA VAL A 58 10.12 -10.24 -6.89
C VAL A 58 10.76 -11.63 -6.86
N VAL A 59 11.12 -12.11 -5.67
CA VAL A 59 11.81 -13.41 -5.49
C VAL A 59 10.91 -14.58 -5.90
N SER A 60 9.63 -14.54 -5.55
CA SER A 60 8.74 -15.70 -5.60
C SER A 60 7.57 -15.58 -6.59
N GLY A 61 7.31 -14.39 -7.12
CA GLY A 61 6.17 -14.12 -7.99
C GLY A 61 4.85 -14.34 -7.26
N ASP A 62 3.99 -15.19 -7.81
CA ASP A 62 2.67 -15.48 -7.24
C ASP A 62 2.67 -16.61 -6.19
N LYS A 63 3.86 -17.15 -5.85
CA LYS A 63 3.99 -18.26 -4.91
C LYS A 63 3.88 -17.77 -3.47
N LYS A 64 3.10 -18.49 -2.67
CA LYS A 64 3.01 -18.28 -1.22
C LYS A 64 4.33 -18.61 -0.52
N VAL A 65 4.61 -17.91 0.58
CA VAL A 65 5.73 -18.20 1.49
C VAL A 65 5.63 -19.63 2.01
N LYS A 66 6.74 -20.36 1.91
CA LYS A 66 6.93 -21.68 2.52
C LYS A 66 8.11 -21.60 3.48
N TRP A 67 7.83 -21.54 4.77
CA TRP A 67 8.83 -21.39 5.85
C TRP A 67 9.86 -22.53 5.93
N THR A 68 9.58 -23.68 5.30
CA THR A 68 10.53 -24.80 5.16
C THR A 68 11.62 -24.56 4.11
N ARG A 69 11.50 -23.53 3.28
CA ARG A 69 12.48 -23.16 2.23
C ARG A 69 13.39 -22.05 2.74
N ALA A 70 14.59 -21.93 2.15
CA ALA A 70 15.53 -20.87 2.50
C ALA A 70 15.10 -19.46 2.06
N ALA A 71 14.30 -19.34 0.99
CA ALA A 71 14.00 -18.05 0.36
C ALA A 71 13.35 -17.01 1.31
N PRO A 72 12.33 -17.34 2.13
CA PRO A 72 11.75 -16.37 3.07
C PRO A 72 12.77 -15.89 4.12
N TRP A 73 13.64 -16.79 4.59
CA TRP A 73 14.69 -16.46 5.55
C TRP A 73 15.77 -15.57 4.96
N LEU A 74 16.12 -15.77 3.68
CA LEU A 74 17.03 -14.88 2.95
C LEU A 74 16.41 -13.49 2.75
N VAL A 75 15.12 -13.40 2.40
CA VAL A 75 14.40 -12.12 2.31
C VAL A 75 14.40 -11.41 3.66
N LEU A 76 14.06 -12.13 4.74
CA LEU A 76 14.07 -11.56 6.09
C LEU A 76 15.47 -11.07 6.48
N LEU A 77 16.51 -11.87 6.20
CA LEU A 77 17.90 -11.49 6.46
C LEU A 77 18.28 -10.21 5.71
N VAL A 78 17.96 -10.10 4.42
CA VAL A 78 18.23 -8.89 3.62
C VAL A 78 17.55 -7.67 4.22
N ILE A 79 16.27 -7.79 4.61
CA ILE A 79 15.51 -6.68 5.20
C ILE A 79 16.06 -6.28 6.57
N VAL A 80 16.41 -7.24 7.43
CA VAL A 80 16.98 -6.98 8.75
C VAL A 80 18.34 -6.30 8.63
N VAL A 81 19.21 -6.79 7.74
CA VAL A 81 20.52 -6.15 7.49
C VAL A 81 20.32 -4.75 6.93
N TYR A 82 19.39 -4.57 5.98
CA TYR A 82 19.06 -3.25 5.45
C TYR A 82 18.58 -2.30 6.54
N GLY A 83 17.65 -2.72 7.41
CA GLY A 83 17.13 -1.84 8.46
C GLY A 83 18.16 -1.46 9.52
N ILE A 84 19.04 -2.38 9.91
CA ILE A 84 20.18 -2.04 10.78
C ILE A 84 21.09 -1.00 10.13
N LEU A 85 21.32 -1.11 8.82
CA LEU A 85 22.15 -0.14 8.09
C LEU A 85 21.42 1.20 7.93
N ASP A 86 20.14 1.20 7.60
CA ASP A 86 19.31 2.40 7.45
C ASP A 86 19.29 3.20 8.76
N GLU A 87 18.95 2.57 9.89
CA GLU A 87 18.97 3.19 11.23
C GLU A 87 20.32 3.79 11.61
N ARG A 88 21.41 3.07 11.32
CA ARG A 88 22.77 3.57 11.58
C ARG A 88 23.11 4.77 10.71
N LEU A 89 22.68 4.77 9.45
CA LEU A 89 22.95 5.87 8.53
C LEU A 89 22.09 7.10 8.85
N GLN A 90 20.85 6.91 9.32
CA GLN A 90 19.97 7.98 9.77
C GLN A 90 20.59 8.81 10.92
N ASN A 91 21.47 8.22 11.75
CA ASN A 91 22.18 8.95 12.81
C ASN A 91 23.09 10.08 12.29
N TYR A 92 23.42 10.09 10.99
CA TYR A 92 24.18 11.18 10.37
C TYR A 92 23.29 12.29 9.80
N VAL A 93 21.96 12.16 9.93
CA VAL A 93 20.97 13.12 9.40
C VAL A 93 20.45 13.99 10.54
N ALA A 94 20.50 15.31 10.35
CA ALA A 94 20.02 16.25 11.35
C ALA A 94 18.51 16.06 11.62
N GLY A 95 18.14 15.97 12.91
CA GLY A 95 16.74 15.82 13.35
C GLY A 95 16.21 14.38 13.32
N ARG A 96 17.04 13.40 12.96
CA ARG A 96 16.76 11.97 13.10
C ARG A 96 17.55 11.40 14.29
N SER A 97 17.00 10.39 14.95
CA SER A 97 17.68 9.67 16.02
C SER A 97 17.58 8.18 15.76
N CYS A 98 18.67 7.45 15.90
CA CYS A 98 18.63 5.99 15.87
C CYS A 98 17.93 5.48 17.15
N ASP A 99 16.77 4.84 17.00
CA ASP A 99 16.03 4.20 18.10
C ASP A 99 15.87 2.71 17.82
N VAL A 100 16.23 1.89 18.81
CA VAL A 100 16.04 0.44 18.76
C VAL A 100 14.56 0.08 18.57
N ARG A 101 13.63 0.94 19.01
CA ARG A 101 12.19 0.75 18.82
C ARG A 101 11.77 0.87 17.35
N ASP A 102 12.49 1.65 16.54
CA ASP A 102 12.19 1.78 15.11
C ASP A 102 12.65 0.52 14.37
N PHE A 103 13.80 -0.03 14.75
CA PHE A 103 14.22 -1.37 14.30
C PHE A 103 13.18 -2.48 14.64
N PHE A 104 12.57 -2.45 15.82
CA PHE A 104 11.51 -3.41 16.15
C PHE A 104 10.24 -3.19 15.33
N SER A 105 9.91 -1.94 15.00
CA SER A 105 8.80 -1.60 14.10
C SER A 105 9.07 -2.12 12.69
N ASP A 106 10.30 -1.94 12.19
CA ASP A 106 10.76 -2.45 10.90
C ASP A 106 10.66 -3.98 10.83
N LEU A 107 11.15 -4.66 11.86
CA LEU A 107 11.09 -6.12 11.96
C LEU A 107 9.64 -6.61 12.01
N ALA A 108 8.77 -5.95 12.78
CA ALA A 108 7.35 -6.27 12.84
C ALA A 108 6.66 -6.10 11.48
N GLY A 109 6.97 -5.03 10.75
CA GLY A 109 6.50 -4.79 9.38
C GLY A 109 6.95 -5.90 8.43
N ALA A 110 8.24 -6.25 8.48
CA ALA A 110 8.82 -7.29 7.65
C ALA A 110 8.19 -8.67 7.88
N LEU A 111 8.07 -9.06 9.16
CA LEU A 111 7.41 -10.31 9.53
C LEU A 111 5.95 -10.33 9.08
N THR A 112 5.21 -9.23 9.27
CA THR A 112 3.82 -9.12 8.81
C THR A 112 3.70 -9.29 7.31
N GLY A 113 4.60 -8.67 6.51
CA GLY A 113 4.63 -8.84 5.05
C GLY A 113 4.84 -10.29 4.61
N LEU A 114 5.75 -11.03 5.27
CA LEU A 114 5.98 -12.46 4.99
C LEU A 114 4.82 -13.34 5.47
N ILE A 115 4.26 -13.09 6.65
CA ILE A 115 3.12 -13.83 7.20
C ILE A 115 1.93 -13.66 6.25
N LEU A 116 1.61 -12.44 5.82
CA LEU A 116 0.55 -12.19 4.86
C LEU A 116 0.76 -12.97 3.55
N SER A 117 1.99 -12.94 3.05
CA SER A 117 2.41 -13.67 1.85
C SER A 117 2.45 -15.19 2.01
N SER A 118 2.31 -15.71 3.25
CA SER A 118 2.18 -17.16 3.51
C SER A 118 0.76 -17.68 3.31
N PHE A 119 -0.24 -16.83 3.57
CA PHE A 119 -1.64 -17.18 3.43
C PHE A 119 -2.22 -16.80 2.07
N LEU A 120 -1.70 -15.74 1.45
CA LEU A 120 -2.26 -15.12 0.26
C LEU A 120 -1.31 -15.18 -0.93
N THR A 121 -1.89 -15.22 -2.14
CA THR A 121 -1.16 -15.02 -3.40
C THR A 121 -0.94 -13.53 -3.67
N PHE A 122 -0.29 -13.17 -4.76
CA PHE A 122 0.17 -11.79 -5.02
C PHE A 122 -0.96 -10.75 -4.93
N TRP A 123 -2.08 -10.96 -5.63
CA TRP A 123 -3.13 -9.94 -5.72
C TRP A 123 -3.86 -9.69 -4.40
N PRO A 124 -4.34 -10.71 -3.65
CA PRO A 124 -4.98 -10.47 -2.36
C PRO A 124 -4.01 -9.90 -1.32
N ALA A 125 -2.74 -10.33 -1.33
CA ALA A 125 -1.71 -9.77 -0.46
C ALA A 125 -1.46 -8.29 -0.80
N ALA A 126 -1.29 -7.95 -2.08
CA ALA A 126 -1.12 -6.56 -2.53
C ALA A 126 -2.31 -5.69 -2.12
N LEU A 127 -3.54 -6.18 -2.28
CA LEU A 127 -4.76 -5.47 -1.88
C LEU A 127 -4.75 -5.14 -0.38
N LEU A 128 -4.41 -6.11 0.47
CA LEU A 128 -4.35 -5.89 1.91
C LEU A 128 -3.20 -4.98 2.31
N VAL A 129 -2.01 -5.13 1.71
CA VAL A 129 -0.89 -4.22 1.94
C VAL A 129 -1.26 -2.79 1.58
N ALA A 130 -1.87 -2.58 0.40
CA ALA A 130 -2.35 -1.26 -0.01
C ALA A 130 -3.44 -0.72 0.92
N GLY A 131 -4.40 -1.56 1.33
CA GLY A 131 -5.43 -1.19 2.30
C GLY A 131 -4.84 -0.77 3.65
N THR A 132 -3.91 -1.55 4.21
CA THR A 132 -3.20 -1.21 5.44
C THR A 132 -2.41 0.08 5.30
N PHE A 133 -1.76 0.31 4.15
CA PHE A 133 -1.07 1.57 3.86
C PHE A 133 -2.02 2.77 3.88
N ILE A 134 -3.12 2.69 3.14
CA ILE A 134 -4.12 3.76 3.06
C ILE A 134 -4.70 4.03 4.45
N PHE A 135 -5.14 2.98 5.15
CA PHE A 135 -5.68 3.11 6.50
C PHE A 135 -4.67 3.74 7.46
N GLY A 136 -3.41 3.28 7.41
CA GLY A 136 -2.32 3.78 8.23
C GLY A 136 -2.07 5.26 7.97
N VAL A 137 -1.77 5.66 6.74
CA VAL A 137 -1.50 7.07 6.41
C VAL A 137 -2.68 7.98 6.74
N THR A 138 -3.93 7.54 6.48
CA THR A 138 -5.11 8.35 6.78
C THR A 138 -5.38 8.51 8.28
N ASN A 139 -5.07 7.50 9.11
CA ASN A 139 -5.48 7.50 10.52
C ASN A 139 -4.34 7.65 11.54
N VAL A 140 -3.08 7.47 11.13
CA VAL A 140 -1.91 7.57 12.03
C VAL A 140 -1.47 9.02 12.23
N THR A 141 -1.71 9.92 11.26
CA THR A 141 -1.40 11.34 11.45
C THR A 141 -2.39 11.95 12.43
N GLN A 142 -1.96 12.82 13.36
CA GLN A 142 -2.91 13.49 14.24
C GLN A 142 -3.60 14.67 13.55
N THR A 143 -2.89 15.35 12.65
CA THR A 143 -3.46 16.45 11.86
C THR A 143 -4.02 15.96 10.52
N ASN A 144 -4.96 16.70 9.96
CA ASN A 144 -5.40 16.48 8.58
C ASN A 144 -4.29 16.94 7.64
N LEU A 145 -3.83 16.05 6.75
CA LEU A 145 -2.83 16.42 5.74
C LEU A 145 -3.36 17.49 4.79
N ALA A 146 -4.67 17.52 4.55
CA ALA A 146 -5.33 18.52 3.72
C ALA A 146 -5.05 19.97 4.16
N ASP A 147 -4.89 20.21 5.47
CA ASP A 147 -4.64 21.54 6.02
C ASP A 147 -3.18 21.98 5.81
N LEU A 148 -2.26 21.01 5.76
CA LEU A 148 -0.82 21.26 5.65
C LEU A 148 -0.33 21.24 4.19
N LEU A 149 -0.84 20.28 3.40
CA LEU A 149 -0.40 19.97 2.04
C LEU A 149 -1.60 19.54 1.16
N PRO A 150 -2.51 20.46 0.80
CA PRO A 150 -3.76 20.13 0.13
C PRO A 150 -3.55 19.42 -1.22
N LEU A 151 -2.52 19.81 -1.99
CA LEU A 151 -2.22 19.15 -3.26
C LEU A 151 -1.75 17.70 -3.06
N THR A 152 -0.87 17.47 -2.07
CA THR A 152 -0.36 16.13 -1.76
C THR A 152 -1.48 15.22 -1.29
N ASP A 153 -2.38 15.73 -0.45
CA ASP A 153 -3.53 15.00 0.05
C ASP A 153 -4.49 14.57 -1.08
N VAL A 154 -4.83 15.49 -1.99
CA VAL A 154 -5.66 15.21 -3.17
C VAL A 154 -5.04 14.14 -4.05
N VAL A 155 -3.74 14.28 -4.36
CA VAL A 155 -3.00 13.33 -5.19
C VAL A 155 -2.92 11.96 -4.52
N PHE A 156 -2.69 11.92 -3.21
CA PHE A 156 -2.68 10.70 -2.43
C PHE A 156 -4.01 9.96 -2.53
N HIS A 157 -5.13 10.60 -2.19
CA HIS A 157 -6.45 9.96 -2.22
C HIS A 157 -6.82 9.47 -3.63
N LEU A 158 -6.53 10.26 -4.67
CA LEU A 158 -6.78 9.89 -6.06
C LEU A 158 -6.00 8.62 -6.46
N ILE A 159 -4.69 8.60 -6.22
CA ILE A 159 -3.83 7.47 -6.61
C ILE A 159 -4.10 6.24 -5.75
N ALA A 160 -4.24 6.43 -4.43
CA ALA A 160 -4.49 5.37 -3.47
C ALA A 160 -5.75 4.57 -3.82
N TYR A 161 -6.88 5.26 -4.02
CA TYR A 161 -8.14 4.58 -4.32
C TYR A 161 -8.20 4.07 -5.76
N ALA A 162 -7.46 4.66 -6.70
CA ALA A 162 -7.29 4.07 -8.03
C ALA A 162 -6.54 2.72 -7.96
N ILE A 163 -5.40 2.67 -7.26
CA ILE A 163 -4.61 1.43 -7.07
C ILE A 163 -5.43 0.39 -6.32
N LEU A 164 -6.08 0.77 -5.22
CA LEU A 164 -6.93 -0.13 -4.43
C LEU A 164 -8.04 -0.73 -5.29
N THR A 165 -8.69 0.07 -6.14
CA THR A 165 -9.74 -0.40 -7.06
C THR A 165 -9.20 -1.37 -8.10
N ILE A 166 -8.02 -1.08 -8.69
CA ILE A 166 -7.36 -2.00 -9.63
C ILE A 166 -7.05 -3.34 -8.95
N LEU A 167 -6.48 -3.32 -7.75
CA LEU A 167 -6.15 -4.52 -6.98
C LEU A 167 -7.41 -5.31 -6.61
N TRP A 168 -8.47 -4.61 -6.18
CA TRP A 168 -9.77 -5.20 -5.90
C TRP A 168 -10.33 -5.92 -7.12
N ILE A 169 -10.32 -5.27 -8.30
CA ILE A 169 -10.79 -5.87 -9.55
C ILE A 169 -10.02 -7.14 -9.92
N HIS A 170 -8.71 -7.18 -9.71
CA HIS A 170 -7.91 -8.40 -9.92
C HIS A 170 -8.28 -9.50 -8.91
N CYS A 171 -8.66 -9.14 -7.69
CA CYS A 171 -9.13 -10.09 -6.68
C CYS A 171 -10.58 -10.53 -6.92
N MET A 172 -11.42 -9.73 -7.58
CA MET A 172 -12.84 -10.04 -7.77
C MET A 172 -13.06 -11.37 -8.48
N HIS A 173 -12.19 -11.76 -9.41
CA HIS A 173 -12.31 -13.06 -10.10
C HIS A 173 -12.24 -14.25 -9.14
N ILE A 174 -11.63 -14.08 -7.95
CA ILE A 174 -11.56 -15.12 -6.92
C ILE A 174 -12.95 -15.36 -6.29
N PHE A 175 -13.77 -14.31 -6.17
CA PHE A 175 -15.03 -14.34 -5.42
C PHE A 175 -16.28 -14.22 -6.29
N LEU A 176 -16.14 -13.74 -7.52
CA LEU A 176 -17.27 -13.39 -8.39
C LEU A 176 -17.06 -13.96 -9.79
N THR A 177 -18.04 -14.75 -10.25
CA THR A 177 -18.09 -15.32 -11.61
C THR A 177 -18.73 -14.38 -12.65
N ALA A 178 -19.17 -13.19 -12.23
CA ALA A 178 -19.83 -12.24 -13.11
C ALA A 178 -18.87 -11.69 -14.16
N LYS A 179 -19.30 -11.67 -15.43
CA LYS A 179 -18.51 -11.10 -16.53
C LYS A 179 -18.48 -9.58 -16.45
N ALA A 180 -17.33 -8.99 -16.82
CA ALA A 180 -17.07 -7.56 -16.64
C ALA A 180 -18.05 -6.60 -17.35
N HIS A 181 -18.72 -7.04 -18.42
CA HIS A 181 -19.72 -6.23 -19.14
C HIS A 181 -21.14 -6.32 -18.55
N LYS A 182 -21.33 -6.99 -17.40
CA LYS A 182 -22.63 -7.05 -16.72
C LYS A 182 -22.70 -6.00 -15.62
N ALA A 183 -23.87 -5.37 -15.46
CA ALA A 183 -24.11 -4.39 -14.39
C ALA A 183 -23.74 -4.92 -12.99
N LYS A 184 -24.01 -6.21 -12.71
CA LYS A 184 -23.62 -6.86 -11.44
C LYS A 184 -22.12 -6.80 -11.18
N TRP A 185 -21.28 -6.97 -12.21
CA TRP A 185 -19.83 -6.86 -12.05
C TRP A 185 -19.42 -5.42 -11.75
N PHE A 186 -19.99 -4.44 -12.45
CA PHE A 186 -19.70 -3.03 -12.25
C PHE A 186 -20.04 -2.56 -10.83
N ILE A 187 -21.21 -2.97 -10.32
CA ILE A 187 -21.62 -2.69 -8.94
C ILE A 187 -20.62 -3.29 -7.95
N SER A 188 -20.22 -4.55 -8.13
CA SER A 188 -19.23 -5.18 -7.25
C SER A 188 -17.83 -4.56 -7.35
N ALA A 189 -17.44 -4.03 -8.51
CA ALA A 189 -16.16 -3.35 -8.70
C ALA A 189 -16.08 -2.03 -7.88
N ILE A 190 -17.21 -1.34 -7.73
CA ILE A 190 -17.31 -0.12 -6.92
C ILE A 190 -17.49 -0.46 -5.44
N ALA A 191 -18.32 -1.46 -5.13
CA ALA A 191 -18.75 -1.75 -3.76
C ALA A 191 -17.59 -2.05 -2.78
N GLY A 192 -16.58 -2.80 -3.21
CA GLY A 192 -15.44 -3.15 -2.35
C GLY A 192 -14.64 -1.91 -1.90
N PRO A 193 -14.04 -1.15 -2.85
CA PRO A 193 -13.28 0.05 -2.53
C PRO A 193 -14.13 1.14 -1.84
N ALA A 194 -15.40 1.30 -2.22
CA ALA A 194 -16.30 2.25 -1.56
C ALA A 194 -16.63 1.84 -0.12
N GLY A 195 -16.86 0.54 0.13
CA GLY A 195 -17.03 0.02 1.48
C GLY A 195 -15.79 0.24 2.34
N PHE A 196 -14.60 0.01 1.78
CA PHE A 196 -13.34 0.32 2.46
C PHE A 196 -13.17 1.81 2.76
N LEU A 197 -13.49 2.71 1.82
CA LEU A 197 -13.49 4.16 2.05
C LEU A 197 -14.39 4.55 3.23
N ILE A 198 -15.60 3.99 3.28
CA ILE A 198 -16.54 4.24 4.39
C ILE A 198 -15.93 3.78 5.71
N ILE A 199 -15.35 2.59 5.77
CA ILE A 199 -14.71 2.05 6.99
C ILE A 199 -13.55 2.96 7.44
N VAL A 200 -12.67 3.37 6.52
CA VAL A 200 -11.55 4.28 6.82
C VAL A 200 -12.06 5.58 7.42
N LYS A 201 -13.08 6.21 6.81
CA LYS A 201 -13.60 7.50 7.28
C LYS A 201 -14.40 7.38 8.57
N LEU A 202 -15.17 6.32 8.77
CA LEU A 202 -15.83 6.03 10.04
C LEU A 202 -14.79 5.92 11.16
N PHE A 203 -13.67 5.22 10.92
CA PHE A 203 -12.59 5.15 11.90
C PHE A 203 -11.98 6.53 12.17
N SER A 204 -11.72 7.33 11.14
CA SER A 204 -11.19 8.70 11.30
C SER A 204 -12.09 9.56 12.19
N ILE A 205 -13.41 9.47 12.02
CA ILE A 205 -14.39 10.16 12.86
C ILE A 205 -14.29 9.67 14.32
N THR A 206 -14.23 8.35 14.54
CA THR A 206 -14.10 7.80 15.90
C THR A 206 -12.76 8.15 16.57
N ALA A 207 -11.73 8.39 15.77
CA ALA A 207 -10.43 8.86 16.22
C ALA A 207 -10.38 10.39 16.45
N GLY A 208 -11.50 11.10 16.29
CA GLY A 208 -11.62 12.53 16.54
C GLY A 208 -11.08 13.43 15.43
N LYS A 209 -10.88 12.90 14.21
CA LYS A 209 -10.46 13.69 13.05
C LYS A 209 -11.63 14.41 12.39
N ASP A 210 -11.32 15.53 11.74
CA ASP A 210 -12.33 16.31 11.02
C ASP A 210 -12.86 15.56 9.80
N PHE A 211 -14.13 15.82 9.51
CA PHE A 211 -14.79 15.25 8.34
C PHE A 211 -14.53 16.10 7.10
N VAL A 212 -13.55 15.70 6.30
CA VAL A 212 -13.18 16.39 5.07
C VAL A 212 -13.90 15.77 3.86
N LEU A 213 -14.92 16.48 3.35
CA LEU A 213 -15.77 15.98 2.26
C LEU A 213 -15.01 15.83 0.93
N SER A 214 -14.04 16.70 0.64
CA SER A 214 -13.25 16.65 -0.59
C SER A 214 -12.50 15.32 -0.73
N GLU A 215 -11.93 14.79 0.35
CA GLU A 215 -11.22 13.51 0.37
C GLU A 215 -12.13 12.35 -0.07
N ILE A 216 -13.37 12.34 0.41
CA ILE A 216 -14.38 11.33 0.05
C ILE A 216 -14.75 11.44 -1.41
N ILE A 217 -15.01 12.65 -1.90
CA ILE A 217 -15.38 12.90 -3.30
C ILE A 217 -14.26 12.44 -4.23
N ILE A 218 -13.02 12.84 -3.96
CA ILE A 218 -11.85 12.50 -4.78
C ILE A 218 -11.64 10.99 -4.82
N SER A 219 -11.70 10.35 -3.65
CA SER A 219 -11.57 8.89 -3.52
C SER A 219 -12.67 8.16 -4.31
N PHE A 220 -13.92 8.63 -4.21
CA PHE A 220 -15.05 8.03 -4.92
C PHE A 220 -14.96 8.24 -6.44
N VAL A 221 -14.52 9.42 -6.90
CA VAL A 221 -14.25 9.69 -8.32
C VAL A 221 -13.18 8.73 -8.84
N ALA A 222 -12.09 8.51 -8.10
CA ALA A 222 -11.04 7.56 -8.48
C ALA A 222 -11.61 6.14 -8.69
N ILE A 223 -12.43 5.67 -7.75
CA ILE A 223 -13.08 4.35 -7.81
C ILE A 223 -13.95 4.24 -9.06
N LEU A 224 -14.82 5.23 -9.30
CA LEU A 224 -15.74 5.25 -10.44
C LEU A 224 -14.99 5.25 -11.77
N VAL A 225 -13.98 6.10 -11.91
CA VAL A 225 -13.19 6.22 -13.16
C VAL A 225 -12.51 4.89 -13.48
N VAL A 226 -11.85 4.25 -12.51
CA VAL A 226 -11.19 2.96 -12.71
C VAL A 226 -12.21 1.88 -13.09
N ALA A 227 -13.31 1.77 -12.34
CA ALA A 227 -14.35 0.79 -12.64
C ALA A 227 -14.93 0.99 -14.06
N ALA A 228 -15.17 2.23 -14.47
CA ALA A 228 -15.73 2.58 -15.78
C ALA A 228 -14.78 2.24 -16.93
N VAL A 229 -13.48 2.47 -16.76
CA VAL A 229 -12.46 2.12 -17.76
C VAL A 229 -12.44 0.60 -18.00
N PHE A 230 -12.43 -0.20 -16.93
CA PHE A 230 -12.44 -1.67 -17.06
C PHE A 230 -13.75 -2.19 -17.67
N TYR A 231 -14.89 -1.64 -17.24
CA TYR A 231 -16.21 -1.98 -17.78
C TYR A 231 -16.32 -1.69 -19.28
N SER A 232 -15.87 -0.50 -19.70
CA SER A 232 -15.90 -0.05 -21.10
C SER A 232 -15.00 -0.93 -21.97
N ARG A 233 -13.76 -1.21 -21.52
CA ARG A 233 -12.83 -2.10 -22.22
C ARG A 233 -13.42 -3.50 -22.42
N ALA A 234 -14.07 -4.05 -21.39
CA ALA A 234 -14.71 -5.37 -21.47
C ALA A 234 -15.93 -5.38 -22.42
N SER A 235 -16.69 -4.29 -22.46
CA SER A 235 -17.86 -4.15 -23.33
C SER A 235 -17.46 -4.04 -24.81
N LEU A 236 -16.40 -3.30 -25.11
CA LEU A 236 -15.85 -3.15 -26.47
C LEU A 236 -15.27 -4.46 -27.04
N HIS A 237 -14.72 -5.33 -26.20
CA HIS A 237 -14.23 -6.64 -26.67
C HIS A 237 -15.37 -7.63 -26.98
N LYS A 238 -16.54 -7.46 -26.35
CA LYS A 238 -17.71 -8.31 -26.64
C LYS A 238 -18.31 -8.01 -28.01
N THR A 239 -18.32 -6.76 -28.46
CA THR A 239 -18.94 -6.39 -29.75
C THR A 239 -18.13 -6.82 -30.97
N LYS A 240 -16.91 -7.34 -30.78
CA LYS A 240 -16.01 -7.82 -31.85
C LYS A 240 -16.13 -9.33 -32.14
N HIS A 241 -17.00 -10.06 -31.43
CA HIS A 241 -17.26 -11.49 -31.58
C HIS A 241 -18.77 -11.75 -31.61
#